data_AF-A0A813BUL6-F1
#
_entry.id   AF-A0A813BUL6-F1
#
_cell.length_a   1.000
_cell.length_b   1.000
_cell.length_c   1.000
_cell.angle_alpha   90.00
_cell.angle_beta   90.00
_cell.angle_gamma   90.00
#
_symmetry.space_group_name_H-M   'P 1'
#
loop_
_entity.id
_entity.type
_entity.pdbx_description
1 polymer ?
#
loop_
_entity_poly.entity_id
_entity_poly.type
_entity_poly.pdbx_seq_one_letter_code
_entity_poly.pdbx_strand_id
1 'polypeptide(L)'
;RSVLRPHGNQSLEFVQQGNLLSSRVALLVTLAQYLGLRWVIEQPDGSFLPDMPRFQDLWRKFEVWNGSFWMGHFNGPTPKRHRLWSNDKCLIEAVQERAGAMSRERMSQFKERLAVHYVDKNGVKRHTGKPQGLKNSQPLAP
;
A
#
# COMPACT_ATOMS: atom_id res chain seq x y z
N ARG A 1 0.99 -0.34 -14.05
CA ARG A 1 1.50 1.05 -13.93
C ARG A 1 3.03 0.99 -14.04
N SER A 2 3.68 2.09 -14.40
CA SER A 2 5.15 2.20 -14.40
C SER A 2 5.54 3.63 -14.03
N VAL A 3 6.82 3.85 -13.70
CA VAL A 3 7.35 5.19 -13.40
C VAL A 3 7.07 6.18 -14.55
N LEU A 4 7.24 5.73 -15.80
CA LEU A 4 6.96 6.55 -17.00
C LEU A 4 5.46 6.70 -17.32
N ARG A 5 4.62 5.83 -16.78
CA ARG A 5 3.16 5.83 -16.99
C ARG A 5 2.45 5.59 -15.65
N PRO A 6 2.48 6.58 -14.74
CA PRO A 6 1.96 6.41 -13.38
C PRO A 6 0.45 6.15 -13.37
N HIS A 7 -0.29 6.74 -14.30
CA HIS A 7 -1.72 6.50 -14.48
C HIS A 7 -2.08 5.11 -15.03
N GLY A 8 -1.11 4.34 -15.52
CA GLY A 8 -1.35 3.02 -16.09
C GLY A 8 -2.13 3.06 -17.40
N ASN A 9 -2.73 1.93 -17.78
CA ASN A 9 -3.60 1.87 -18.96
C ASN A 9 -5.00 2.40 -18.59
N GLN A 10 -5.29 3.64 -18.94
CA GLN A 10 -6.58 4.27 -18.66
C GLN A 10 -7.72 3.75 -19.53
N SER A 11 -7.49 2.88 -20.51
CA SER A 11 -8.60 2.21 -21.23
C SER A 11 -9.36 1.22 -20.34
N LEU A 12 -8.82 0.87 -19.17
CA LEU A 12 -9.40 -0.06 -18.22
C LEU A 12 -10.14 0.72 -17.12
N GLU A 13 -11.44 0.48 -16.97
CA GLU A 13 -12.29 1.22 -16.03
C GLU A 13 -11.77 1.18 -14.58
N PHE A 14 -11.35 0.01 -14.10
CA PHE A 14 -10.80 -0.12 -12.75
C PHE A 14 -9.53 0.71 -12.53
N VAL A 15 -8.75 0.98 -13.58
CA VAL A 15 -7.58 1.87 -13.51
C VAL A 15 -8.03 3.31 -13.38
N GLN A 16 -9.07 3.72 -14.13
CA GLN A 16 -9.66 5.06 -14.03
C GLN A 16 -10.21 5.31 -12.62
N GLN A 17 -10.98 4.36 -12.09
CA GLN A 17 -11.52 4.44 -10.72
C GLN A 17 -10.42 4.54 -9.67
N GLY A 18 -9.36 3.73 -9.79
CA GLY A 18 -8.21 3.82 -8.89
C GLY A 18 -7.49 5.17 -8.97
N ASN A 19 -7.37 5.76 -10.16
CA ASN A 19 -6.76 7.08 -10.34
C ASN A 19 -7.63 8.20 -9.75
N LEU A 20 -8.96 8.10 -9.90
CA LEU A 20 -9.91 9.02 -9.30
C LEU A 20 -9.87 8.95 -7.77
N LEU A 21 -9.87 7.75 -7.19
CA LEU A 21 -9.74 7.54 -5.76
C LEU A 21 -8.43 8.14 -5.22
N SER A 22 -7.31 7.86 -5.90
CA SER A 22 -6.01 8.47 -5.55
C SER A 22 -6.05 10.00 -5.56
N SER A 23 -6.75 10.61 -6.53
CA SER A 23 -6.88 12.07 -6.61
C SER A 23 -7.73 12.63 -5.46
N ARG A 24 -8.82 11.93 -5.09
CA ARG A 24 -9.66 12.30 -3.94
C ARG A 24 -8.88 12.23 -2.63
N VAL A 25 -8.08 11.17 -2.43
CA VAL A 25 -7.22 11.06 -1.23
C VAL A 25 -6.21 12.20 -1.17
N ALA A 26 -5.54 12.55 -2.27
CA ALA A 26 -4.62 13.68 -2.30
C ALA A 26 -5.30 15.02 -1.94
N LEU A 27 -6.53 15.23 -2.41
CA LEU A 27 -7.33 16.41 -2.05
C LEU A 27 -7.71 16.42 -0.57
N LEU A 28 -8.16 15.29 -0.02
CA LEU A 28 -8.50 15.16 1.41
C LEU A 28 -7.30 15.42 2.31
N VAL A 29 -6.12 14.91 1.94
CA VAL A 29 -4.88 15.13 2.68
C VAL A 29 -4.47 16.60 2.63
N THR A 30 -4.60 17.23 1.46
CA THR A 30 -4.35 18.67 1.31
C THR A 30 -5.28 19.49 2.19
N LEU A 31 -6.58 19.16 2.20
CA LEU A 31 -7.55 19.82 3.06
C LEU A 31 -7.24 19.61 4.55
N ALA A 32 -6.97 18.38 4.97
CA ALA A 32 -6.58 18.05 6.34
C ALA A 32 -5.34 18.85 6.79
N GLN A 33 -4.35 18.98 5.91
CA GLN A 33 -3.15 19.77 6.16
C GLN A 33 -3.47 21.25 6.38
N TYR A 34 -4.31 21.87 5.54
CA TYR A 34 -4.71 23.27 5.70
C TYR A 34 -5.58 23.51 6.94
N LEU A 35 -6.32 22.50 7.38
CA LEU A 35 -7.12 22.55 8.61
C LEU A 35 -6.31 22.21 9.87
N GLY A 36 -5.01 21.95 9.76
CA GLY A 36 -4.16 21.57 10.91
C GLY A 36 -4.52 20.21 11.51
N LEU A 37 -5.15 19.33 10.74
CA LEU A 37 -5.54 17.99 11.19
C LEU A 37 -4.38 17.01 11.05
N ARG A 38 -4.32 16.05 11.98
CA ARG A 38 -3.48 14.85 11.86
C ARG A 38 -4.09 13.92 10.82
N TRP A 39 -3.29 13.44 9.88
CA TRP A 39 -3.73 12.46 8.88
C TRP A 39 -2.71 11.34 8.72
N VAL A 40 -3.18 10.17 8.29
CA VAL A 40 -2.31 9.04 7.92
C VAL A 40 -2.89 8.37 6.67
N ILE A 41 -2.01 8.07 5.72
CA ILE A 41 -2.34 7.26 4.54
C ILE A 41 -1.61 5.94 4.69
N GLU A 42 -2.35 4.85 4.58
CA GLU A 42 -1.82 3.49 4.60
C GLU A 42 -2.02 2.84 3.22
N GLN A 43 -0.97 2.20 2.70
CA GLN A 43 -1.06 1.35 1.52
C GLN A 43 -0.17 0.11 1.66
N PRO A 44 -0.47 -0.99 0.95
CA PRO A 44 0.50 -2.05 0.70
C PRO A 44 1.82 -1.52 0.10
N ASP A 45 2.96 -2.13 0.44
CA ASP A 45 4.31 -1.70 0.00
C ASP A 45 4.46 -1.65 -1.53
N GLY A 46 3.76 -2.52 -2.25
CA GLY A 46 3.72 -2.55 -3.72
C GLY A 46 2.81 -1.53 -4.39
N SER A 47 2.21 -0.60 -3.63
CA SER A 47 1.35 0.44 -4.20
C SER A 47 2.14 1.47 -5.00
N PHE A 48 1.58 1.93 -6.12
CA PHE A 48 2.11 3.01 -6.96
C PHE A 48 1.75 4.40 -6.44
N LEU A 49 1.14 4.51 -5.26
CA LEU A 49 0.67 5.77 -4.67
C LEU A 49 1.74 6.88 -4.70
N PRO A 50 3.00 6.63 -4.29
CA PRO A 50 4.02 7.67 -4.26
C PRO A 50 4.34 8.23 -5.65
N ASP A 51 4.25 7.40 -6.69
CA ASP A 51 4.62 7.78 -8.06
C ASP A 51 3.50 8.55 -8.78
N MET A 52 2.33 8.69 -8.17
CA MET A 52 1.21 9.42 -8.75
C MET A 52 1.50 10.93 -8.76
N PRO A 53 1.27 11.66 -9.87
CA PRO A 53 1.61 13.08 -9.97
C PRO A 53 1.01 13.96 -8.87
N ARG A 54 -0.26 13.74 -8.51
CA ARG A 54 -0.95 14.50 -7.44
C ARG A 54 -0.30 14.36 -6.08
N PHE A 55 0.28 13.20 -5.85
CA PHE A 55 0.98 12.88 -4.63
C PHE A 55 2.40 13.47 -4.70
N GLN A 56 3.14 13.31 -5.79
CA GLN A 56 4.39 14.06 -5.99
C GLN A 56 4.24 15.58 -5.75
N ASP A 57 3.15 16.19 -6.22
CA ASP A 57 2.83 17.60 -5.97
C ASP A 57 2.62 17.90 -4.47
N LEU A 58 1.97 17.00 -3.74
CA LEU A 58 1.74 17.13 -2.30
C LEU A 58 3.04 17.01 -1.50
N TRP A 59 3.95 16.10 -1.89
CA TRP A 59 5.20 15.86 -1.17
C TRP A 59 6.16 17.05 -1.35
N ARG A 60 6.04 17.78 -2.46
CA ARG A 60 6.78 19.03 -2.69
C ARG A 60 6.26 20.20 -1.86
N LYS A 61 4.99 20.16 -1.45
CA LYS A 61 4.32 21.27 -0.74
C LYS A 61 4.38 21.14 0.78
N PHE A 62 4.40 19.91 1.29
CA PHE A 62 4.30 19.66 2.72
C PHE A 62 5.40 18.71 3.18
N GLU A 63 5.86 18.90 4.42
CA GLU A 63 6.68 17.91 5.08
C GLU A 63 5.81 16.67 5.40
N VAL A 64 6.24 15.52 4.89
CA VAL A 64 5.54 14.25 5.03
C VAL A 64 6.52 13.18 5.52
N TRP A 65 6.21 12.60 6.66
CA TRP A 65 6.95 11.48 7.24
C TRP A 65 6.40 10.17 6.66
N ASN A 66 7.29 9.21 6.47
CA ASN A 66 6.89 7.90 5.97
C ASN A 66 7.58 6.78 6.74
N GLY A 67 6.88 5.66 6.86
CA GLY A 67 7.37 4.47 7.52
C GLY A 67 6.77 3.22 6.89
N SER A 68 7.19 2.06 7.37
CA SER A 68 6.61 0.79 6.97
C SER A 68 6.36 -0.07 8.18
N PHE A 69 5.38 -0.97 8.10
CA PHE A 69 5.13 -1.97 9.11
C PHE A 69 4.65 -3.28 8.50
N TRP A 70 4.73 -4.35 9.28
CA TRP A 70 4.21 -5.66 8.89
C TRP A 70 2.86 -5.92 9.56
N MET A 71 1.82 -6.16 8.74
CA MET A 71 0.46 -6.44 9.21
C MET A 71 0.38 -7.64 10.16
N GLY A 72 1.33 -8.58 10.09
CA GLY A 72 1.37 -9.72 10.99
C GLY A 72 1.65 -9.35 12.47
N HIS A 73 2.11 -8.13 12.76
CA HIS A 73 2.15 -7.61 14.14
C HIS A 73 0.80 -7.09 14.64
N PHE A 74 -0.15 -6.86 13.73
CA PHE A 74 -1.50 -6.37 14.01
C PHE A 74 -2.56 -7.44 13.72
N ASN A 75 -2.24 -8.70 13.99
CA ASN A 75 -3.12 -9.87 13.78
C ASN A 75 -3.61 -10.05 12.33
N GLY A 76 -2.91 -9.47 11.35
CA GLY A 76 -3.20 -9.74 9.94
C GLY A 76 -2.95 -11.21 9.59
N PRO A 77 -3.77 -11.82 8.72
CA PRO A 77 -3.66 -13.25 8.39
C PRO A 77 -2.40 -13.59 7.58
N THR A 78 -1.74 -12.58 7.03
CA THR A 78 -0.49 -12.69 6.28
C THR A 78 0.50 -11.63 6.73
N PRO A 79 1.82 -11.87 6.62
CA PRO A 79 2.84 -10.90 6.95
C PRO A 79 2.98 -9.97 5.74
N LYS A 80 1.95 -9.17 5.47
CA LYS A 80 1.99 -8.20 4.37
C LYS A 80 2.66 -6.92 4.87
N ARG A 81 3.65 -6.43 4.12
CA ARG A 81 4.28 -5.14 4.41
C ARG A 81 3.42 -4.00 3.86
N HIS A 82 3.21 -2.99 4.70
CA HIS A 82 2.45 -1.79 4.40
C HIS A 82 3.35 -0.57 4.62
N ARG A 83 3.08 0.50 3.88
CA ARG A 83 3.71 1.81 3.97
C ARG A 83 2.72 2.82 4.51
N LEU A 84 3.23 3.74 5.30
CA LEU A 84 2.50 4.84 5.90
C LEU A 84 3.09 6.16 5.42
N TRP A 85 2.21 7.16 5.25
CA TRP A 85 2.57 8.56 5.10
C TRP A 85 1.74 9.39 6.07
N SER A 86 2.34 10.35 6.75
CA SER A 86 1.64 11.21 7.72
C SER A 86 2.35 12.55 7.86
N ASN A 87 1.61 13.58 8.30
CA ASN A 87 2.19 14.81 8.82
C ASN A 87 2.64 14.71 10.29
N ASP A 88 2.49 13.55 10.93
CA ASP A 88 2.89 13.31 12.31
C ASP A 88 4.07 12.31 12.37
N LYS A 89 5.25 12.83 12.69
CA LYS A 89 6.48 12.04 12.83
C LYS A 89 6.40 11.03 13.97
N CYS A 90 5.92 11.46 15.14
CA CYS A 90 5.84 10.62 16.34
C CYS A 90 4.94 9.42 16.10
N LEU A 91 3.83 9.60 15.37
CA LEU A 91 2.94 8.51 14.96
C LEU A 91 3.68 7.50 14.08
N ILE A 92 4.43 7.96 13.08
CA ILE A 92 5.19 7.09 12.18
C ILE A 92 6.25 6.30 12.95
N GLU A 93 7.01 6.97 13.81
CA GLU A 93 8.05 6.35 14.63
C GLU A 93 7.47 5.31 15.60
N ALA A 94 6.37 5.62 16.28
CA ALA A 94 5.70 4.69 17.19
C ALA A 94 5.21 3.42 16.46
N VAL A 95 4.70 3.56 15.23
CA VAL A 95 4.30 2.39 14.43
C VAL A 95 5.52 1.58 13.98
N GLN A 96 6.61 2.24 13.58
CA GLN A 96 7.83 1.56 13.17
C GLN A 96 8.53 0.85 14.33
N GLU A 97 8.55 1.44 15.52
CA GLU A 97 9.07 0.81 16.73
C GLU A 97 8.28 -0.47 17.05
N ARG A 98 6.95 -0.41 16.95
CA ARG A 98 6.08 -1.56 17.24
C ARG A 98 6.16 -2.66 16.18
N ALA A 99 6.24 -2.31 14.90
CA ALA A 99 5.94 -3.25 13.82
C ALA A 99 6.78 -3.07 12.54
N GLY A 100 7.84 -2.27 12.58
CA GLY A 100 8.65 -1.90 11.41
C GLY A 100 9.44 -3.04 10.78
N ALA A 101 9.79 -4.05 11.56
CA ALA A 101 10.54 -5.22 11.12
C ALA A 101 9.84 -6.52 11.52
N MET A 102 10.03 -7.57 10.72
CA MET A 102 9.58 -8.92 11.02
C MET A 102 10.65 -9.91 10.56
N SER A 103 11.03 -10.85 11.42
CA SER A 103 12.03 -11.86 11.08
C SER A 103 11.48 -12.88 10.09
N ARG A 104 12.36 -13.56 9.34
CA ARG A 104 11.94 -14.59 8.38
C ARG A 104 11.28 -15.77 9.06
N GLU A 105 11.75 -16.14 10.24
CA GLU A 105 11.20 -17.20 11.09
C GLU A 105 9.75 -16.85 11.45
N ARG A 106 9.49 -15.62 11.92
CA ARG A 106 8.13 -15.17 12.23
C ARG A 106 7.25 -15.09 10.98
N MET A 107 7.78 -14.59 9.86
CA MET A 107 7.06 -14.61 8.58
C MET A 107 6.67 -16.03 8.13
N SER A 108 7.51 -17.03 8.41
CA SER A 108 7.26 -18.43 8.03
C SER A 108 6.11 -19.08 8.82
N GLN A 109 5.74 -18.53 9.98
CA GLN A 109 4.65 -19.04 10.82
C GLN A 109 3.27 -18.75 10.20
N PHE A 110 3.17 -17.81 9.26
CA PHE A 110 1.93 -17.50 8.57
C PHE A 110 1.66 -18.55 7.48
N LYS A 111 0.63 -19.37 7.71
CA LYS A 111 0.27 -20.51 6.84
C LYS A 111 -0.37 -20.06 5.52
N GLU A 112 -1.05 -18.91 5.52
CA GLU A 112 -1.72 -18.41 4.33
C GLU A 112 -0.74 -17.76 3.35
N ARG A 113 -0.56 -18.41 2.21
CA ARG A 113 0.12 -17.81 1.05
C ARG A 113 -0.92 -17.45 0.00
N LEU A 114 -1.25 -16.16 -0.08
CA LEU A 114 -2.18 -15.60 -1.06
C LEU A 114 -1.56 -15.41 -2.45
N ALA A 115 -0.22 -15.48 -2.56
CA ALA A 115 0.50 -15.41 -3.83
C ALA A 115 1.27 -16.71 -4.10
N VAL A 116 1.36 -17.08 -5.38
CA VAL A 116 2.13 -18.21 -5.90
C VAL A 116 3.14 -17.69 -6.89
N HIS A 117 4.35 -18.24 -6.81
CA HIS A 117 5.40 -18.03 -7.80
C HIS A 117 5.37 -19.20 -8.77
N TYR A 118 5.40 -18.92 -10.07
CA TYR A 118 5.56 -19.94 -11.10
C TYR A 118 6.52 -19.44 -12.17
N VAL A 119 7.16 -20.37 -12.88
CA VAL A 119 7.98 -20.04 -14.04
C VAL A 119 7.09 -20.25 -15.25
N ASP A 120 6.94 -19.22 -16.10
CA ASP A 120 6.14 -19.35 -17.32
C ASP A 120 6.89 -20.18 -18.39
N LYS A 121 6.22 -20.48 -19.50
CA LYS A 121 6.79 -21.24 -20.62
C LYS A 121 8.05 -20.61 -21.24
N ASN A 122 8.33 -19.35 -20.95
CA ASN A 122 9.50 -18.62 -21.44
C ASN A 122 10.63 -18.55 -20.39
N GLY A 123 10.52 -19.28 -19.28
CA GLY A 123 11.51 -19.26 -18.21
C GLY A 123 11.41 -18.03 -17.29
N VAL A 124 10.38 -17.20 -17.43
CA VAL A 124 10.25 -15.97 -16.64
C VAL A 124 9.51 -16.27 -15.34
N LYS A 125 10.10 -15.86 -14.20
CA LYS A 125 9.41 -15.92 -12.90
C LYS A 125 8.23 -14.96 -12.89
N ARG A 126 7.04 -15.50 -12.64
CA ARG A 126 5.78 -14.78 -12.52
C ARG A 126 5.20 -14.94 -11.13
N HIS A 127 4.34 -13.99 -10.78
CA HIS A 127 3.61 -13.96 -9.53
C HIS A 127 2.13 -13.88 -9.86
N THR A 128 1.32 -14.75 -9.27
CA THR A 128 -0.14 -14.64 -9.34
C THR A 128 -0.74 -14.79 -7.96
N GLY A 129 -1.86 -14.11 -7.71
CA GLY A 129 -2.68 -14.39 -6.55
C GLY A 129 -3.37 -15.75 -6.70
N LYS A 130 -3.64 -16.44 -5.59
CA LYS A 130 -4.55 -17.59 -5.55
C LYS A 130 -5.99 -17.05 -5.59
N PRO A 131 -6.75 -17.22 -6.69
CA PRO A 131 -8.04 -16.54 -6.84
C PRO A 131 -9.00 -16.79 -5.68
N GLN A 132 -9.13 -18.05 -5.25
CA GLN A 132 -10.00 -18.41 -4.12
C GLN A 132 -9.51 -17.83 -2.79
N GLY A 133 -8.20 -17.85 -2.54
CA GLY A 133 -7.62 -17.25 -1.34
C GLY A 133 -7.81 -15.73 -1.30
N LEU A 134 -7.61 -15.06 -2.43
CA LEU A 134 -7.84 -13.62 -2.55
C LEU A 134 -9.31 -13.26 -2.34
N LYS A 135 -10.23 -14.02 -2.94
CA LYS A 135 -11.67 -13.82 -2.77
C LYS A 135 -12.10 -14.02 -1.32
N ASN A 136 -11.63 -15.09 -0.67
CA ASN A 136 -11.93 -15.35 0.74
C ASN A 136 -11.30 -14.32 1.69
N SER A 137 -10.16 -13.73 1.31
CA SER A 137 -9.50 -12.66 2.09
C SER A 137 -10.19 -11.30 2.01
N GLN A 138 -11.18 -11.15 1.13
CA GLN A 138 -11.98 -9.95 0.95
C GLN A 138 -13.44 -10.28 1.31
N PRO A 139 -13.77 -10.60 2.58
CA PRO A 139 -15.16 -10.65 2.97
C PRO A 139 -15.77 -9.29 2.61
N LEU A 140 -16.80 -9.30 1.76
CA LEU A 140 -17.63 -8.12 1.59
C LEU A 140 -18.08 -7.75 3.00
N ALA A 141 -17.75 -6.52 3.42
CA ALA A 141 -18.31 -5.99 4.66
C ALA A 141 -19.84 -6.18 4.55
N PRO A 142 -20.48 -6.77 5.58
CA PRO A 142 -21.92 -7.02 5.55
C PRO A 142 -22.70 -5.72 5.35
#